data_AF-A0A934E0Q0-F1
#
_entry.id   AF-A0A934E0Q0-F1
#
_cell.length_a   1.000
_cell.length_b   1.000
_cell.length_c   1.000
_cell.angle_alpha   90.00
_cell.angle_beta   90.00
_cell.angle_gamma   90.00
#
_symmetry.space_group_name_H-M   'P 1'
#
loop_
_entity.id
_entity.type
_entity.pdbx_description
1 polymer ?
#
loop_
_entity_poly.entity_id
_entity_poly.type
_entity_poly.pdbx_seq_one_letter_code
_entity_poly.pdbx_strand_id
1 'polypeptide(L)'
;MAHKRMPTKLKVLAVLMSLSSITNLAQGKWIVAMVGAAMLVALLRGSDGIRTVLMGLAGLALVVIPVQMLMAFSALRSLGAVGIGFNYSVWLGGVGALGMASAGFMLWCLGQDDVQSWMFERTQRAMPE
;
A
#
# COMPACT_ATOMS: atom_id res chain seq x y z
N MET A 1 -16.23 4.84 27.74
CA MET A 1 -16.45 4.65 26.30
C MET A 1 -15.95 3.27 25.90
N ALA A 2 -16.79 2.41 25.33
CA ALA A 2 -16.40 1.06 24.94
C ALA A 2 -15.23 1.10 23.95
N HIS A 3 -14.23 0.23 24.13
CA HIS A 3 -13.15 0.08 23.15
C HIS A 3 -13.75 -0.44 21.83
N LYS A 4 -13.91 0.44 20.84
CA LYS A 4 -14.23 0.01 19.48
C LYS A 4 -13.08 -0.88 18.99
N ARG A 5 -13.37 -2.17 18.80
CA ARG A 5 -12.38 -3.15 18.32
C ARG A 5 -11.92 -2.72 16.93
N MET A 6 -10.63 -2.86 16.66
CA MET A 6 -10.05 -2.55 15.35
C MET A 6 -10.76 -3.36 14.24
N PRO A 7 -11.26 -2.71 13.18
CA PRO A 7 -11.91 -3.40 12.07
C PRO A 7 -11.01 -4.48 11.46
N THR A 8 -11.58 -5.64 11.13
CA THR A 8 -10.82 -6.78 10.58
C THR A 8 -10.09 -6.42 9.28
N LYS A 9 -10.73 -5.60 8.42
CA LYS A 9 -10.14 -5.13 7.16
C LYS A 9 -8.84 -4.33 7.40
N LEU A 10 -8.82 -3.49 8.43
CA LEU A 10 -7.65 -2.70 8.81
C LEU A 10 -6.51 -3.59 9.33
N LYS A 11 -6.82 -4.70 10.01
CA LYS A 11 -5.82 -5.69 10.43
C LYS A 11 -5.20 -6.39 9.22
N VAL A 12 -6.01 -6.78 8.25
CA VAL A 12 -5.52 -7.37 6.99
C VAL A 12 -4.63 -6.36 6.26
N LEU A 13 -5.03 -5.10 6.18
CA LEU A 13 -4.21 -4.04 5.59
C LEU A 13 -2.86 -3.89 6.32
N ALA A 14 -2.87 -3.89 7.66
CA ALA A 14 -1.65 -3.81 8.46
C ALA A 14 -0.70 -5.00 8.22
N VAL A 15 -1.24 -6.21 8.05
CA VAL A 15 -0.46 -7.40 7.70
C VAL A 15 0.16 -7.25 6.31
N LEU A 16 -0.61 -6.79 5.31
CA LEU A 16 -0.11 -6.57 3.95
C LEU A 16 0.99 -5.50 3.91
N MET A 17 0.83 -4.40 4.66
CA MET A 17 1.86 -3.36 4.77
C MET A 17 3.13 -3.86 5.48
N SER A 18 2.98 -4.70 6.51
CA SER A 18 4.11 -5.36 7.20
C SER A 18 4.86 -6.26 6.24
N LEU A 19 4.14 -7.11 5.51
CA LEU A 19 4.72 -8.04 4.54
C LEU A 19 5.48 -7.29 3.46
N SER A 20 4.87 -6.23 2.89
CA SER A 20 5.49 -5.36 1.91
C SER A 20 6.77 -4.69 2.44
N SER A 21 6.76 -4.22 3.68
CA SER A 21 7.95 -3.59 4.29
C SER A 21 9.10 -4.60 4.48
N ILE A 22 8.78 -5.82 4.91
CA ILE A 22 9.76 -6.93 5.04
C ILE A 22 10.32 -7.30 3.66
N THR A 23 9.47 -7.42 2.65
CA THR A 23 9.92 -7.72 1.28
C THR A 23 10.83 -6.61 0.72
N ASN A 24 10.50 -5.33 0.96
CA ASN A 24 11.34 -4.21 0.56
C ASN A 24 12.69 -4.23 1.28
N LEU A 25 12.71 -4.60 2.56
CA LEU A 25 13.94 -4.77 3.32
C LEU A 25 14.81 -5.88 2.72
N ALA A 26 14.22 -7.04 2.39
CA ALA A 26 14.91 -8.16 1.76
C ALA A 26 15.45 -7.82 0.36
N GLN A 27 14.80 -6.89 -0.36
CA GLN A 27 15.27 -6.37 -1.65
C GLN A 27 16.34 -5.27 -1.54
N GLY A 28 16.80 -4.93 -0.33
CA GLY A 28 17.78 -3.86 -0.10
C GLY A 28 17.22 -2.44 -0.24
N LYS A 29 15.88 -2.27 -0.25
CA LYS A 29 15.21 -0.97 -0.32
C LYS A 29 14.92 -0.43 1.07
N TRP A 30 15.99 -0.19 1.84
CA TRP A 30 15.93 0.16 3.26
C TRP A 30 15.10 1.41 3.56
N ILE A 31 15.24 2.47 2.75
CA ILE A 31 14.49 3.72 2.93
C ILE A 31 12.99 3.47 2.77
N VAL A 32 12.60 2.74 1.72
CA VAL A 32 11.19 2.42 1.44
C VAL A 32 10.61 1.56 2.56
N ALA A 33 11.38 0.58 3.05
CA ALA A 33 10.97 -0.27 4.17
C ALA A 33 10.80 0.53 5.47
N MET A 34 11.70 1.47 5.79
CA MET A 34 11.60 2.32 6.98
C MET A 34 10.40 3.27 6.91
N VAL A 35 10.16 3.91 5.76
CA VAL A 35 8.98 4.75 5.55
C VAL A 35 7.70 3.92 5.66
N GLY A 36 7.67 2.72 5.07
CA GLY A 36 6.56 1.78 5.19
C GLY A 36 6.27 1.37 6.63
N ALA A 37 7.30 1.06 7.42
CA ALA A 37 7.18 0.74 8.84
C ALA A 37 6.67 1.93 9.66
N ALA A 38 7.18 3.14 9.41
CA ALA A 38 6.71 4.36 10.07
C ALA A 38 5.23 4.63 9.78
N MET A 39 4.80 4.47 8.52
CA MET A 39 3.40 4.59 8.13
C MET A 39 2.51 3.53 8.75
N LEU A 40 2.98 2.29 8.86
CA LEU A 40 2.28 1.22 9.56
C LEU A 40 2.09 1.55 11.05
N VAL A 41 3.12 2.01 11.74
CA VAL A 41 3.03 2.42 13.15
C VAL A 41 2.03 3.57 13.30
N ALA A 42 2.07 4.55 12.40
CA ALA A 42 1.18 5.70 12.45
C ALA A 42 -0.29 5.33 12.12
N LEU A 43 -0.50 4.34 11.24
CA LEU A 43 -1.80 3.72 10.96
C LEU A 43 -2.34 2.99 12.21
N LEU A 44 -1.49 2.22 12.89
CA LEU A 44 -1.87 1.50 14.12
C LEU A 44 -2.19 2.45 15.28
N ARG A 45 -1.55 3.63 15.32
CA ARG A 45 -1.92 4.72 16.24
C ARG A 45 -3.28 5.32 15.90
N GLY A 46 -3.80 5.09 14.70
CA GLY A 46 -5.12 5.54 14.29
C GLY A 46 -5.16 7.02 13.94
N SER A 47 -4.08 7.61 13.43
CA SER A 47 -4.08 9.02 13.01
C SER A 47 -4.88 9.22 11.73
N ASP A 48 -5.92 10.06 11.76
CA ASP A 48 -6.74 10.35 10.57
C ASP A 48 -5.93 11.06 9.46
N GLY A 49 -4.92 11.87 9.82
CA GLY A 49 -4.00 12.45 8.85
C GLY A 49 -3.22 11.39 8.04
N ILE A 50 -2.84 10.28 8.67
CA ILE A 50 -2.15 9.17 7.99
C ILE A 50 -3.09 8.43 7.04
N ARG A 51 -4.38 8.33 7.37
CA ARG A 51 -5.38 7.76 6.46
C ARG A 51 -5.42 8.54 5.15
N THR A 52 -5.51 9.87 5.22
CA THR A 52 -5.52 10.72 4.02
C THR A 52 -4.24 10.57 3.20
N VAL A 53 -3.07 10.55 3.86
CA VAL A 53 -1.78 10.34 3.19
C VAL A 53 -1.72 8.98 2.51
N LEU A 54 -2.13 7.91 3.20
CA LEU A 54 -2.14 6.55 2.64
C LEU A 54 -3.13 6.42 1.47
N MET A 55 -4.29 7.07 1.54
CA MET A 55 -5.23 7.13 0.42
C MET A 55 -4.63 7.88 -0.77
N GLY A 56 -3.97 9.02 -0.53
CA GLY A 56 -3.28 9.76 -1.59
C GLY A 56 -2.18 8.93 -2.25
N LEU A 57 -1.34 8.27 -1.46
CA LEU A 57 -0.26 7.42 -1.97
C LEU A 57 -0.79 6.18 -2.70
N ALA A 58 -1.86 5.57 -2.21
CA ALA A 58 -2.50 4.44 -2.89
C ALA A 58 -3.15 4.87 -4.21
N GLY A 59 -3.75 6.06 -4.27
CA GLY A 59 -4.25 6.66 -5.50
C GLY A 59 -3.14 6.92 -6.51
N LEU A 60 -2.01 7.48 -6.06
CA LEU A 60 -0.83 7.66 -6.90
C LEU A 60 -0.27 6.33 -7.39
N ALA A 61 -0.21 5.31 -6.53
CA ALA A 61 0.26 3.97 -6.89
C ALA A 61 -0.61 3.34 -7.99
N LEU A 62 -1.93 3.53 -7.96
CA LEU A 62 -2.84 3.06 -9.02
C LEU A 62 -2.56 3.70 -10.39
N VAL A 63 -1.92 4.87 -10.45
CA VAL A 63 -1.52 5.52 -11.71
C VAL A 63 -0.09 5.14 -12.09
N VAL A 64 0.83 5.20 -11.13
CA VAL A 64 2.25 4.96 -11.34
C VAL A 64 2.52 3.51 -11.76
N ILE A 65 1.83 2.53 -11.16
CA ILE A 65 2.05 1.10 -11.47
C ILE A 65 1.72 0.80 -12.95
N PRO A 66 0.53 1.13 -13.49
CA PRO A 66 0.25 0.96 -14.92
C PRO A 66 1.24 1.67 -15.83
N VAL A 67 1.62 2.91 -15.49
CA VAL A 67 2.58 3.69 -16.30
C VAL A 67 3.95 3.00 -16.32
N GLN A 68 4.44 2.52 -15.18
CA GLN A 68 5.69 1.76 -15.11
C GLN A 68 5.59 0.45 -15.90
N MET A 69 4.46 -0.26 -15.82
CA MET A 69 4.24 -1.46 -16.62
C MET A 69 4.31 -1.15 -18.11
N LEU A 70 3.60 -0.11 -18.59
CA LEU A 70 3.61 0.32 -19.98
C LEU A 70 5.03 0.67 -20.46
N MET A 71 5.79 1.42 -19.65
CA MET A 71 7.19 1.73 -19.97
C MET A 71 8.04 0.46 -20.04
N ALA A 72 7.92 -0.46 -19.08
CA ALA A 72 8.67 -1.71 -19.08
C ALA A 72 8.34 -2.58 -20.30
N PHE A 73 7.06 -2.67 -20.68
CA PHE A 73 6.62 -3.36 -21.90
C PHE A 73 7.20 -2.73 -23.16
N SER A 74 7.21 -1.40 -23.26
CA SER A 74 7.77 -0.68 -24.40
C SER A 74 9.29 -0.89 -24.52
N ALA A 75 10.02 -0.87 -23.40
CA ALA A 75 11.45 -1.11 -23.35
C ALA A 75 11.81 -2.56 -23.76
N LEU A 76 11.06 -3.54 -23.29
CA LEU A 76 11.21 -4.95 -23.68
C LEU A 76 11.00 -5.16 -25.18
N ARG A 77 10.02 -4.45 -25.77
CA ARG A 77 9.77 -4.50 -27.22
C ARG A 77 10.91 -3.87 -28.03
N SER A 78 11.51 -2.77 -27.57
CA SER A 78 12.62 -2.11 -28.26
C SER A 78 13.94 -2.91 -28.25
N LEU A 79 14.14 -3.77 -27.24
CA LEU A 79 15.38 -4.54 -27.08
C LEU A 79 15.40 -5.88 -27.85
N GLY A 80 14.36 -6.20 -28.62
CA GLY A 80 14.31 -7.43 -29.44
C GLY A 80 14.33 -8.75 -28.63
N ALA A 81 14.17 -8.69 -27.30
CA ALA A 81 14.28 -9.82 -26.38
C ALA A 81 12.99 -10.67 -26.32
N VAL A 82 12.49 -11.09 -27.48
CA VAL A 82 11.17 -11.74 -27.63
C VAL A 82 11.08 -13.09 -26.89
N GLY A 83 12.20 -13.82 -26.74
CA GLY A 83 12.26 -15.12 -26.06
C GLY A 83 12.36 -15.05 -24.52
N ILE A 84 12.94 -13.98 -23.96
CA ILE A 84 12.97 -13.71 -22.51
C ILE A 84 11.70 -12.92 -22.09
N GLY A 85 11.07 -12.25 -23.06
CA GLY A 85 9.95 -11.35 -22.88
C GLY A 85 8.68 -11.99 -22.33
N PHE A 86 8.38 -13.26 -22.62
CA PHE A 86 7.13 -13.89 -22.13
C PHE A 86 7.14 -14.14 -20.62
N ASN A 87 8.19 -14.78 -20.08
CA ASN A 87 8.30 -14.99 -18.63
C ASN A 87 8.41 -13.67 -17.87
N TYR A 88 9.16 -12.70 -18.40
CA TYR A 88 9.34 -11.41 -17.75
C TYR A 88 8.07 -10.55 -17.78
N SER A 89 7.29 -10.61 -18.87
CA SER A 89 5.99 -9.92 -18.97
C SER A 89 4.89 -10.54 -18.12
N VAL A 90 4.85 -11.86 -17.98
CA VAL A 90 3.92 -12.53 -17.05
C VAL A 90 4.29 -12.20 -15.61
N TRP A 91 5.58 -12.15 -15.27
CA TRP A 91 6.04 -11.78 -13.94
C TRP A 91 5.78 -10.30 -13.62
N LEU A 92 6.13 -9.38 -14.54
CA LEU A 92 5.80 -7.95 -14.42
C LEU A 92 4.28 -7.73 -14.37
N GLY A 93 3.53 -8.47 -15.19
CA GLY A 93 2.08 -8.52 -15.23
C GLY A 93 1.48 -8.87 -13.87
N GLY A 94 1.90 -10.00 -13.32
CA GLY A 94 1.43 -10.51 -12.03
C GLY A 94 1.81 -9.62 -10.85
N VAL A 95 3.06 -9.16 -10.79
CA VAL A 95 3.53 -8.27 -9.72
C VAL A 95 2.86 -6.90 -9.80
N GLY A 96 2.67 -6.36 -11.01
CA GLY A 96 1.95 -5.11 -11.21
C GLY A 96 0.46 -5.22 -10.87
N ALA A 97 -0.21 -6.29 -11.28
CA ALA A 97 -1.61 -6.54 -10.93
C ALA A 97 -1.80 -6.72 -9.42
N LEU A 98 -0.90 -7.44 -8.74
CA LEU A 98 -0.91 -7.59 -7.29
C LEU A 98 -0.66 -6.24 -6.60
N GLY A 99 0.25 -5.42 -7.12
CA GLY A 99 0.50 -4.06 -6.66
C GLY A 99 -0.76 -3.18 -6.76
N MET A 100 -1.45 -3.20 -7.90
CA MET A 100 -2.71 -2.47 -8.09
C MET A 100 -3.81 -2.99 -7.18
N ALA A 101 -3.96 -4.31 -7.04
CA ALA A 101 -4.95 -4.92 -6.16
C ALA A 101 -4.70 -4.51 -4.70
N SER A 102 -3.44 -4.45 -4.26
CA SER A 102 -3.08 -4.01 -2.92
C SER A 102 -3.39 -2.52 -2.69
N ALA A 103 -3.14 -1.65 -3.68
CA ALA A 103 -3.47 -0.24 -3.62
C ALA A 103 -5.00 0.00 -3.63
N GLY A 104 -5.73 -0.74 -4.47
CA GLY A 104 -7.19 -0.72 -4.50
C GLY A 104 -7.80 -1.21 -3.19
N PHE A 105 -7.28 -2.29 -2.61
CA PHE A 105 -7.70 -2.78 -1.30
C PHE A 105 -7.42 -1.76 -0.20
N MET A 106 -6.28 -1.08 -0.23
CA MET A 106 -5.93 -0.01 0.71
C MET A 106 -6.93 1.16 0.61
N LEU A 107 -7.23 1.64 -0.59
CA LEU A 107 -8.22 2.69 -0.81
C LEU A 107 -9.61 2.28 -0.33
N TRP A 108 -10.05 1.07 -0.70
CA TRP A 108 -11.33 0.56 -0.27
C TRP A 108 -11.40 0.45 1.24
N CYS A 109 -10.39 -0.14 1.90
CA CYS A 109 -10.36 -0.32 3.35
C CYS A 109 -10.34 1.02 4.09
N LEU A 110 -9.53 1.99 3.65
CA LEU A 110 -9.44 3.31 4.28
C LEU A 110 -10.67 4.18 3.97
N GLY A 111 -11.39 3.92 2.88
CA GLY A 111 -12.60 4.64 2.51
C GLY A 111 -13.87 4.23 3.29
N GLN A 112 -13.83 3.19 4.12
CA GLN A 112 -15.01 2.73 4.86
C GLN A 112 -15.25 3.55 6.13
N ASP A 113 -16.53 3.78 6.45
CA ASP A 113 -16.97 4.56 7.62
C ASP A 113 -16.55 3.94 8.97
N ASP A 114 -16.46 2.61 9.04
CA ASP A 114 -16.02 1.89 10.24
C ASP A 114 -14.54 2.14 10.57
N VAL A 115 -13.69 2.21 9.54
CA VAL A 115 -12.27 2.54 9.66
C VAL A 115 -12.09 4.03 9.97
N GLN A 116 -12.82 4.90 9.27
CA GLN A 116 -12.80 6.35 9.53
C GLN A 116 -13.15 6.66 10.98
N SER A 117 -14.28 6.15 11.46
CA SER A 117 -14.73 6.39 12.83
C SER A 117 -13.76 5.83 13.87
N TRP A 118 -13.17 4.65 13.62
CA TRP A 118 -12.15 4.08 14.52
C TRP A 118 -10.87 4.93 14.60
N MET A 119 -10.39 5.45 13.47
CA MET A 119 -9.19 6.31 13.43
C MET A 119 -9.48 7.68 14.06
N PHE A 120 -10.63 8.28 13.74
CA PHE A 120 -11.04 9.56 14.31
C PHE A 120 -11.14 9.50 15.85
N GLU A 121 -11.81 8.48 16.40
CA GLU A 121 -11.92 8.26 17.86
C GLU A 121 -10.55 8.14 18.55
N ARG A 122 -9.56 7.54 17.89
CA ARG A 122 -8.19 7.42 18.42
C ARG A 122 -7.40 8.72 18.32
N THR A 123 -7.58 9.46 17.24
CA THR A 123 -6.93 10.76 17.04
C THR A 123 -7.39 11.76 18.12
N GLN A 124 -8.69 11.80 18.42
CA GLN A 124 -9.24 12.67 19.47
C GLN A 124 -8.69 12.35 20.87
N ARG A 125 -8.51 11.06 21.20
CA ARG A 125 -7.93 10.66 22.50
C ARG A 125 -6.45 11.01 22.65
N ALA A 126 -5.75 11.27 21.55
CA ALA A 126 -4.32 11.57 21.55
C ALA A 126 -4.02 13.08 21.73
N MET A 127 -5.05 13.94 21.74
CA MET A 127 -4.94 15.35 22.09
C MET A 127 -5.29 15.52 23.58
N PRO A 128 -4.30 15.61 24.49
CA PRO A 128 -4.57 16.09 25.84
C PRO A 128 -4.98 17.56 25.77
N GLU A 129 -6.08 17.90 26.45
CA GLU A 129 -6.46 19.30 26.74
C GLU A 129 -5.39 20.00 27.58
#